data_AF-A0A8H9F6C3-F1
#
_entry.id   AF-A0A8H9F6C3-F1
#
_cell.length_a   1.000
_cell.length_b   1.000
_cell.length_c   1.000
_cell.angle_alpha   90.00
_cell.angle_beta   90.00
_cell.angle_gamma   90.00
#
_symmetry.space_group_name_H-M   'P 1'
#
loop_
_entity.id
_entity.type
_entity.pdbx_description
1 polymer ?
#
loop_
_entity_poly.entity_id
_entity_poly.type
_entity_poly.pdbx_seq_one_letter_code
_entity_poly.pdbx_strand_id
1 'polypeptide(L)' 'MSYLQLDLENVKGPRAVLKTNHGNITIQLFPDQAPMTVENFVRLAKKGYYNVTIFHRVISDFMIQGGDPRRKRYRWY' A
#
# COMPACT_ATOMS: atom_id res chain seq x y z
N MET A 1 2.95 -11.11 23.09
CA MET A 1 2.34 -11.06 21.74
C MET A 1 3.48 -10.98 20.74
N SER A 2 3.50 -11.81 19.69
CA SER A 2 4.49 -11.70 18.61
C SER A 2 4.00 -10.66 17.61
N TYR A 3 4.87 -9.72 17.22
CA TYR A 3 4.57 -8.69 16.23
C TYR A 3 5.19 -9.11 14.89
N LEU A 4 4.38 -9.64 13.98
CA LEU A 4 4.84 -10.12 12.68
C LEU A 4 5.60 -9.05 11.89
N GLN A 5 5.26 -7.77 12.07
CA GLN A 5 5.94 -6.67 11.40
C GLN A 5 7.41 -6.47 11.83
N LEU A 6 7.83 -7.04 12.96
CA LEU A 6 9.21 -6.93 13.45
C LEU A 6 10.12 -8.09 12.98
N ASP A 7 9.56 -9.14 12.36
CA ASP A 7 10.28 -10.34 11.95
C ASP A 7 10.02 -10.68 10.47
N LEU A 8 10.30 -9.70 9.60
CA LEU A 8 9.99 -9.79 8.16
C LEU A 8 10.72 -10.92 7.41
N GLU A 9 11.79 -11.45 7.97
CA GLU A 9 12.56 -12.56 7.37
C GLU A 9 11.80 -13.88 7.44
N ASN A 10 11.05 -14.11 8.51
CA ASN A 10 10.35 -15.36 8.75
C ASN A 10 8.87 -15.30 8.35
N VAL A 11 8.32 -14.13 8.00
CA VAL A 11 6.92 -14.04 7.58
C VAL A 11 6.71 -14.43 6.13
N LYS A 12 5.68 -15.24 5.90
CA LYS A 12 5.23 -15.65 4.56
C LYS A 12 4.08 -14.76 4.10
N GLY A 13 4.01 -14.51 2.80
CA GLY A 13 2.89 -13.79 2.19
C GLY A 13 3.31 -12.92 0.99
N PRO A 14 2.33 -12.38 0.26
CA PRO A 14 2.59 -11.55 -0.90
C PRO A 14 3.29 -10.24 -0.50
N ARG A 15 4.20 -9.78 -1.37
CA ARG A 15 4.85 -8.48 -1.29
C ARG A 15 4.35 -7.59 -2.42
N ALA A 16 4.13 -6.32 -2.10
CA ALA A 16 3.80 -5.30 -3.09
C ALA A 16 4.90 -4.25 -3.11
N VAL A 17 5.25 -3.76 -4.30
CA VAL A 17 6.19 -2.65 -4.48
C VAL A 17 5.43 -1.47 -5.06
N LEU A 18 5.30 -0.42 -4.26
CA LEU A 18 4.78 0.87 -4.73
C LEU A 18 5.95 1.68 -5.30
N LYS A 19 5.95 1.85 -6.62
CA LYS A 19 6.88 2.76 -7.30
C LYS A 19 6.35 4.17 -7.18
N THR A 20 7.05 5.04 -6.46
CA THR A 20 6.67 6.44 -6.27
C THR A 20 7.72 7.37 -6.90
N ASN A 21 7.40 8.65 -7.01
CA ASN A 21 8.36 9.68 -7.42
C ASN A 21 9.43 9.99 -6.35
N HIS A 22 9.31 9.43 -5.14
CA HIS A 22 10.29 9.54 -4.06
C HIS A 22 11.02 8.22 -3.79
N GLY A 23 10.93 7.26 -4.71
CA GLY A 23 11.54 5.94 -4.58
C GLY A 23 10.52 4.81 -4.39
N ASN A 24 11.03 3.61 -4.13
CA ASN A 24 10.20 2.41 -3.98
C ASN A 24 9.85 2.16 -2.52
N ILE A 25 8.58 1.86 -2.26
CA ILE A 25 8.10 1.39 -0.96
C ILE A 25 7.72 -0.08 -1.10
N THR A 26 8.40 -0.96 -0.38
CA THR A 26 8.09 -2.38 -0.34
C THR A 26 7.19 -2.68 0.86
N ILE A 27 6.07 -3.34 0.62
CA ILE A 27 5.04 -3.64 1.62
C ILE A 27 4.90 -5.15 1.72
N GLN A 28 5.12 -5.70 2.93
CA GLN A 28 4.75 -7.07 3.28
C GLN A 28 3.26 -7.11 3.65
N LEU A 29 2.51 -8.04 3.06
CA LEU A 29 1.10 -8.26 3.39
C LEU A 29 0.94 -9.51 4.24
N PHE A 30 -0.07 -9.51 5.11
CA PHE A 30 -0.34 -10.58 6.07
C PHE A 30 -1.74 -11.19 5.82
N PRO A 31 -1.88 -12.08 4.82
CA PRO A 31 -3.18 -12.64 4.44
C PRO A 31 -3.82 -13.44 5.56
N ASP A 32 -3.03 -14.09 6.41
CA ASP A 32 -3.53 -14.86 7.55
C ASP A 32 -4.16 -13.97 8.63
N GLN A 33 -3.75 -12.69 8.71
CA GLN A 33 -4.28 -11.73 9.68
C GLN A 33 -5.45 -10.90 9.11
N ALA A 34 -5.41 -10.59 7.81
CA ALA A 34 -6.40 -9.74 7.16
C ALA A 34 -6.75 -10.22 5.74
N PRO A 35 -7.35 -11.41 5.59
CA PRO A 35 -7.48 -12.10 4.31
C PRO A 35 -8.26 -11.26 3.27
N MET A 36 -9.42 -10.73 3.65
CA MET A 36 -10.27 -9.95 2.74
C MET A 36 -9.61 -8.64 2.30
N THR A 37 -8.91 -7.96 3.22
CA THR A 37 -8.22 -6.70 2.91
C THR A 37 -7.05 -6.94 1.97
N VAL A 38 -6.25 -7.97 2.23
CA VAL A 38 -5.12 -8.35 1.38
C VAL A 38 -5.59 -8.76 0.00
N GLU A 39 -6.64 -9.59 -0.10
CA GLU A 39 -7.21 -9.99 -1.38
C GLU A 39 -7.69 -8.78 -2.18
N ASN A 40 -8.46 -7.88 -1.55
CA ASN A 40 -8.95 -6.67 -2.20
C ASN A 40 -7.81 -5.77 -2.69
N PHE A 41 -6.79 -5.54 -1.85
CA PHE A 41 -5.62 -4.74 -2.20
C PHE A 41 -4.87 -5.33 -3.40
N VAL A 42 -4.57 -6.64 -3.37
CA VAL A 42 -3.86 -7.33 -4.46
C VAL A 42 -4.66 -7.27 -5.76
N ARG A 43 -5.98 -7.51 -5.68
CA ARG A 43 -6.88 -7.44 -6.85
C ARG A 43 -6.91 -6.04 -7.46
N LEU A 44 -7.02 -4.99 -6.65
CA LEU A 44 -7.00 -3.60 -7.13
C LEU A 44 -5.63 -3.21 -7.70
N ALA A 45 -4.55 -3.62 -7.06
CA ALA A 45 -3.18 -3.37 -7.52
C ALA A 45 -2.94 -4.02 -8.90
N LYS A 46 -3.32 -5.28 -9.09
CA LYS A 46 -3.19 -5.99 -10.39
C LYS A 46 -4.02 -5.34 -11.51
N LYS A 47 -5.13 -4.68 -11.17
CA LYS A 47 -5.95 -3.90 -12.12
C LYS A 47 -5.40 -2.49 -12.39
N GLY A 48 -4.25 -2.12 -11.81
CA GLY A 48 -3.66 -0.78 -11.96
C GLY A 48 -4.46 0.33 -11.28
N TYR A 49 -5.35 0.00 -10.34
CA TYR A 49 -6.26 0.96 -9.70
C TYR A 49 -5.51 2.12 -9.01
N TYR A 50 -4.39 1.81 -8.35
CA TYR A 50 -3.57 2.76 -7.62
C TYR A 50 -2.60 3.56 -8.50
N ASN A 51 -2.51 3.23 -9.80
CA ASN A 51 -1.65 3.96 -10.71
C ASN A 51 -2.06 5.43 -10.74
N VAL A 52 -1.05 6.32 -10.72
CA VAL A 52 -1.17 7.78 -10.76
C VAL A 52 -2.03 8.40 -9.63
N THR A 53 -2.35 7.64 -8.59
CA THR A 53 -2.95 8.18 -7.35
C THR A 53 -1.89 8.91 -6.52
N ILE A 54 -2.30 9.94 -5.78
CA ILE A 54 -1.39 10.70 -4.90
C ILE A 54 -1.57 10.32 -3.43
N PHE A 55 -0.54 10.56 -2.62
CA PHE A 55 -0.70 10.68 -1.17
C PHE A 55 -1.35 12.03 -0.88
N HIS A 56 -2.62 12.01 -0.52
CA HIS A 56 -3.42 13.23 -0.38
C HIS A 56 -3.50 13.75 1.05
N ARG A 57 -2.88 13.02 2.00
CA ARG A 57 -2.70 13.44 3.38
C ARG A 57 -1.34 12.93 3.85
N VAL A 58 -0.54 13.83 4.38
CA VAL A 58 0.79 13.57 4.93
C VAL A 58 0.85 14.29 6.27
N ILE A 59 1.05 13.53 7.34
CA ILE A 59 1.22 14.04 8.70
C ILE A 59 2.57 13.54 9.19
N SER A 60 3.47 14.49 9.46
CA SER A 60 4.79 14.23 9.99
C SER A 60 4.71 13.35 11.24
N ASP A 61 5.62 12.38 11.32
CA ASP A 61 5.76 11.44 12.44
C ASP A 61 4.52 10.59 12.76
N PHE A 62 3.57 10.51 11.81
CA PHE A 62 2.34 9.76 12.01
C PHE A 62 1.92 8.92 10.81
N MET A 63 1.51 9.54 9.70
CA MET A 63 0.80 8.82 8.64
C MET A 63 0.90 9.51 7.28
N ILE A 64 1.06 8.68 6.24
CA ILE A 64 0.69 9.02 4.86
C ILE A 64 -0.56 8.25 4.44
N GLN A 65 -1.47 8.90 3.71
CA GLN A 65 -2.70 8.30 3.21
C GLN A 65 -2.83 8.52 1.71
N GLY A 66 -3.11 7.44 0.98
CA GLY A 66 -3.26 7.42 -0.47
C GLY A 66 -4.40 6.51 -0.93
N GLY A 67 -4.42 6.20 -2.22
CA GLY A 67 -5.34 5.22 -2.80
C GLY A 67 -6.75 5.72 -3.12
N ASP A 68 -7.03 7.03 -3.03
CA ASP A 68 -8.27 7.63 -3.53
C ASP A 68 -8.16 7.88 -5.05
N PRO A 69 -8.92 7.18 -5.91
CA PRO A 69 -8.87 7.38 -7.37
C PRO A 69 -9.39 8.75 -7.80
N ARG A 70 -10.10 9.48 -6.93
CA ARG A 70 -10.55 10.86 -7.18
C ARG A 70 -9.40 11.86 -7.03
N ARG A 71 -8.30 11.48 -6.39
CA ARG A 71 -7.10 12.30 -6.25
C ARG A 71 -5.98 11.67 -7.07
N LYS A 72 -6.07 11.86 -8.38
CA LYS A 72 -5.06 11.46 -9.36
C LYS A 72 -4.28 12.68 -9.84
N ARG A 73 -2.99 12.48 -10.11
CA ARG A 73 -2.05 13.54 -10.53
C ARG A 73 -2.48 14.31 -11.79
N TYR A 74 -3.32 13.73 -12.64
CA TYR A 74 -3.78 14.32 -13.91
C TYR A 74 -5.17 14.96 -13.85
N ARG A 75 -5.79 15.06 -12.67
CA ARG A 75 -7.12 15.67 -12.55
C ARG A 75 -6.99 17.15 -12.24
N TRP A 76 -6.89 17.94 -13.31
CA TRP A 76 -7.06 19.40 -13.28
C TRP A 76 -8.54 19.73 -13.14
N TYR A 77 -8.90 20.36 -12.02
CA TYR A 77 -9.96 21.37 -11.95
C TYR A 77 -9.30 22.65 -11.46
#